data_AF-A0AAV1J0N9-F1
#
_entry.id   AF-A0AAV1J0N9-F1
#
_cell.length_a   1.000
_cell.length_b   1.000
_cell.length_c   1.000
_cell.angle_alpha   90.00
_cell.angle_beta   90.00
_cell.angle_gamma   90.00
#
_symmetry.space_group_name_H-M   'P 1'
#
loop_
_entity.id
_entity.type
_entity.pdbx_description
1 polymer ?
#
loop_
_entity_poly.entity_id
_entity_poly.type
_entity_poly.pdbx_seq_one_letter_code
_entity_poly.pdbx_strand_id
1 'polypeptide(L)'
;MLKLLAPKKFLCRYPLSLGATFGGITLICVTASCGLALFIEVMTIKDCDVCSPYVWRNAYSFSVTGIIYSIFMLCVHSWYIWGIREEKSLVVLSWVVVTAMWLGQTFVLLIVLICMYSSRVKFVSWLLSFIFGIIAMIILLYIVLVGCGFWLELKGREKVTTINIQT
;
A
#
# COMPACT_ATOMS: atom_id res chain seq x y z
N MET A 1 15.51 12.80 -12.10
CA MET A 1 15.55 12.10 -10.80
C MET A 1 14.70 10.82 -10.78
N LEU A 2 13.39 10.85 -11.10
CA LEU A 2 12.52 9.65 -11.10
C LEU A 2 13.02 8.46 -11.93
N LYS A 3 13.61 8.70 -13.11
CA LYS A 3 14.21 7.64 -13.95
C LYS A 3 15.41 6.93 -13.30
N LEU A 4 16.05 7.54 -12.30
CA LEU A 4 17.19 6.97 -11.60
C LEU A 4 16.75 6.03 -10.47
N LEU A 5 15.59 6.31 -9.85
CA LEU A 5 15.06 5.55 -8.73
C LEU A 5 14.17 4.37 -9.16
N ALA A 6 13.52 4.48 -10.32
CA ALA A 6 12.60 3.47 -10.79
C ALA A 6 13.34 2.23 -11.34
N PRO A 7 12.95 1.00 -10.93
CA PRO A 7 13.54 -0.22 -11.46
C PRO A 7 13.21 -0.36 -12.95
N LYS A 8 14.19 -0.81 -13.73
CA LYS A 8 14.01 -1.12 -15.17
C LYS A 8 13.48 -2.54 -15.40
N LYS A 9 13.62 -3.42 -14.40
CA LYS A 9 13.19 -4.82 -14.41
C LYS A 9 12.69 -5.21 -13.02
N PHE A 10 11.70 -6.08 -12.95
CA PHE A 10 11.23 -6.66 -11.70
C PHE A 10 12.23 -7.74 -11.22
N LEU A 11 12.66 -7.67 -9.96
CA LEU A 11 13.69 -8.57 -9.38
C LEU A 11 14.93 -8.71 -10.29
N CYS A 12 15.34 -7.62 -10.92
CA CYS A 12 16.47 -7.53 -11.86
C CYS A 12 16.37 -8.40 -13.13
N ARG A 13 15.35 -9.26 -13.29
CA ARG A 13 15.27 -10.26 -14.37
C ARG A 13 13.95 -10.23 -15.14
N TYR A 14 12.83 -10.02 -14.46
CA TYR A 14 11.49 -10.15 -15.02
C TYR A 14 10.97 -8.84 -15.63
N PRO A 15 10.02 -8.90 -16.58
CA PRO A 15 9.41 -7.70 -17.14
C PRO A 15 8.64 -6.91 -16.08
N LEU A 16 8.58 -5.59 -16.25
CA LEU A 16 7.89 -4.70 -15.32
C LEU A 16 6.38 -4.93 -15.29
N SER A 17 5.75 -5.34 -16.39
CA SER A 17 4.33 -5.70 -16.45
C SER A 17 3.97 -6.86 -15.50
N LEU A 18 4.83 -7.89 -15.44
CA LEU A 18 4.68 -9.00 -14.52
C LEU A 18 4.83 -8.53 -13.07
N GLY A 19 5.86 -7.74 -12.80
CA GLY A 19 6.08 -7.16 -11.46
C GLY A 19 4.95 -6.25 -11.00
N ALA A 20 4.42 -5.43 -11.90
CA ALA A 20 3.30 -4.54 -11.66
C ALA A 20 2.02 -5.33 -11.33
N THR A 21 1.74 -6.40 -12.09
CA THR A 21 0.60 -7.29 -11.84
C THR A 21 0.73 -8.03 -10.53
N PHE A 22 1.89 -8.64 -10.27
CA PHE A 22 2.18 -9.34 -9.02
C PHE A 22 2.09 -8.41 -7.80
N GLY A 23 2.63 -7.19 -7.92
CA GLY A 23 2.53 -6.16 -6.91
C GLY A 23 1.09 -5.74 -6.63
N GLY A 24 0.28 -5.58 -7.68
CA GLY A 24 -1.16 -5.31 -7.54
C GLY A 24 -1.90 -6.40 -6.79
N ILE A 25 -1.68 -7.67 -7.14
CA ILE A 25 -2.29 -8.83 -6.45
C ILE A 25 -1.84 -8.88 -4.99
N THR A 26 -0.55 -8.68 -4.73
CA THR A 26 0.00 -8.69 -3.37
C THR A 26 -0.65 -7.59 -2.52
N LEU A 27 -0.81 -6.39 -3.07
CA LEU A 27 -1.47 -5.28 -2.37
C LEU A 27 -2.96 -5.53 -2.12
N ILE A 28 -3.67 -6.22 -3.03
CA ILE A 28 -5.04 -6.68 -2.76
C ILE A 28 -5.06 -7.63 -1.57
N CYS A 29 -4.18 -8.65 -1.56
CA CYS A 29 -4.12 -9.61 -0.46
C CYS A 29 -3.78 -8.95 0.89
N VAL A 30 -2.81 -8.03 0.90
CA VAL A 30 -2.42 -7.28 2.11
C VAL A 30 -3.55 -6.38 2.59
N THR A 31 -4.24 -5.69 1.68
CA THR A 31 -5.36 -4.81 2.04
C THR A 31 -6.55 -5.62 2.56
N ALA A 32 -6.84 -6.78 1.95
CA ALA A 32 -7.92 -7.66 2.39
C ALA A 32 -7.63 -8.26 3.78
N SER A 33 -6.39 -8.73 4.02
CA SER A 33 -6.01 -9.27 5.33
C SER A 33 -6.01 -8.19 6.41
N CYS A 34 -5.56 -6.97 6.09
CA CYS A 34 -5.63 -5.83 7.00
C CYS A 34 -7.09 -5.46 7.32
N GLY A 35 -7.96 -5.36 6.31
CA GLY A 35 -9.38 -5.09 6.51
C GLY A 35 -10.08 -6.15 7.37
N LEU A 36 -9.75 -7.43 7.17
CA LEU A 36 -10.27 -8.53 7.99
C LEU A 36 -9.76 -8.46 9.44
N ALA A 37 -8.47 -8.15 9.63
CA ALA A 37 -7.90 -7.98 10.97
C ALA A 37 -8.58 -6.83 11.72
N LEU A 38 -8.79 -5.69 11.07
CA LEU A 38 -9.51 -4.55 11.65
C LEU A 38 -10.98 -4.88 11.95
N PHE A 39 -11.62 -5.70 11.11
CA PHE A 39 -12.98 -6.17 11.35
C PHE A 39 -13.06 -7.08 12.59
N ILE A 40 -12.14 -8.03 12.72
CA ILE A 40 -12.04 -8.89 13.91
C ILE A 40 -11.77 -8.05 15.15
N GLU A 41 -10.86 -7.08 15.05
CA GLU A 41 -10.61 -6.10 16.10
C GLU A 41 -11.93 -5.43 16.49
N VAL A 42 -12.65 -4.74 15.60
CA VAL A 42 -13.95 -4.11 15.89
C VAL A 42 -14.96 -5.04 16.58
N MET A 43 -15.00 -6.32 16.21
CA MET A 43 -15.90 -7.30 16.84
C MET A 43 -15.46 -7.65 18.26
N THR A 44 -14.18 -7.96 18.48
CA THR A 44 -13.64 -8.30 19.82
C THR A 44 -13.70 -7.14 20.81
N ILE A 45 -13.60 -5.93 20.28
CA ILE A 45 -13.69 -4.67 21.01
C ILE A 45 -15.07 -4.48 21.66
N LYS A 46 -16.12 -4.88 20.95
CA LYS A 46 -17.51 -4.72 21.38
C LYS A 46 -17.80 -5.49 22.67
N ASP A 47 -17.01 -6.51 22.98
CA ASP A 47 -17.21 -7.42 24.10
C ASP A 47 -16.30 -7.11 25.32
N CYS A 48 -15.53 -6.00 25.32
CA CYS A 48 -14.66 -5.64 26.45
C CYS A 48 -15.34 -4.70 27.46
N ASP A 49 -15.97 -5.27 28.49
CA ASP A 49 -16.61 -4.52 29.59
C ASP A 49 -15.62 -3.81 30.55
N VAL A 50 -14.32 -4.15 30.52
CA VAL A 50 -13.31 -3.73 31.51
C VAL A 50 -12.37 -2.62 30.97
N CYS A 51 -12.56 -2.19 29.73
CA CYS A 51 -11.63 -1.31 29.03
C CYS A 51 -11.93 0.20 29.27
N SER A 52 -10.90 1.05 29.39
CA SER A 52 -11.05 2.51 29.62
C SER A 52 -11.77 3.21 28.45
N PRO A 53 -12.88 3.95 28.68
CA PRO A 53 -13.80 4.39 27.63
C PRO A 53 -13.19 5.34 26.58
N TYR A 54 -12.16 6.13 26.95
CA TYR A 54 -11.57 7.13 26.07
C TYR A 54 -10.58 6.54 25.06
N VAL A 55 -9.69 5.65 25.53
CA VAL A 55 -8.77 4.90 24.65
C VAL A 55 -9.56 3.93 23.77
N TRP A 56 -10.65 3.36 24.32
CA TRP A 56 -11.58 2.52 23.60
C TRP A 56 -12.17 3.26 22.40
N ARG A 57 -12.90 4.35 22.65
CA ARG A 57 -13.64 5.05 21.59
C ARG A 57 -12.76 5.50 20.43
N ASN A 58 -11.52 5.89 20.71
CA ASN A 58 -10.55 6.21 19.67
C ASN A 58 -10.12 4.98 18.87
N ALA A 59 -9.72 3.88 19.51
CA ALA A 59 -9.36 2.64 18.81
C ALA A 59 -10.51 2.13 17.93
N TYR A 60 -11.75 2.14 18.43
CA TYR A 60 -12.93 1.75 17.65
C TYR A 60 -13.14 2.65 16.43
N SER A 61 -13.06 3.97 16.60
CA SER A 61 -13.18 4.93 15.50
C SER A 61 -12.06 4.77 14.46
N PHE A 62 -10.83 4.48 14.91
CA PHE A 62 -9.70 4.20 14.03
C PHE A 62 -9.92 2.91 13.22
N SER A 63 -10.35 1.82 13.86
CA SER A 63 -10.56 0.55 13.18
C SER A 63 -11.72 0.61 12.18
N VAL A 64 -12.85 1.27 12.51
CA VAL A 64 -13.96 1.49 11.56
C VAL A 64 -13.50 2.32 10.36
N THR A 65 -12.77 3.41 10.60
CA THR A 65 -12.22 4.24 9.52
C THR A 65 -11.26 3.44 8.65
N GLY A 66 -10.39 2.63 9.27
CA GLY A 66 -9.46 1.75 8.58
C GLY A 66 -10.14 0.68 7.71
N ILE A 67 -11.30 0.14 8.13
CA ILE A 67 -12.10 -0.78 7.31
C ILE A 67 -12.62 -0.07 6.06
N ILE A 68 -13.19 1.12 6.21
CA ILE A 68 -13.71 1.92 5.07
C ILE A 68 -12.57 2.22 4.09
N TYR A 69 -11.41 2.65 4.60
CA TYR A 69 -10.22 2.87 3.77
C TYR A 69 -9.72 1.60 3.08
N SER A 70 -9.77 0.45 3.76
CA SER A 70 -9.37 -0.83 3.15
C SER A 70 -10.28 -1.21 1.98
N ILE A 71 -11.60 -1.01 2.11
CA ILE A 71 -12.55 -1.23 1.00
C ILE A 71 -12.22 -0.32 -0.18
N PHE A 72 -11.99 0.97 0.08
CA PHE A 72 -11.61 1.92 -0.97
C PHE A 72 -10.30 1.51 -1.68
N MET A 73 -9.28 1.14 -0.90
CA MET A 73 -7.99 0.72 -1.46
C MET A 73 -8.10 -0.60 -2.25
N LEU A 74 -8.97 -1.53 -1.85
CA LEU A 74 -9.26 -2.73 -2.65
C LEU A 74 -9.80 -2.36 -4.05
N CYS A 75 -10.71 -1.38 -4.13
CA CYS A 75 -11.18 -0.86 -5.41
C CYS A 75 -10.03 -0.23 -6.21
N VAL A 76 -9.19 0.58 -5.57
CA VAL A 76 -8.03 1.23 -6.22
C VAL A 76 -7.01 0.21 -6.75
N HIS A 77 -6.69 -0.84 -5.99
CA HIS A 77 -5.77 -1.89 -6.45
C HIS A 77 -6.39 -2.75 -7.56
N SER A 78 -7.69 -3.02 -7.50
CA SER A 78 -8.39 -3.73 -8.58
C SER A 78 -8.42 -2.90 -9.87
N TRP A 79 -8.69 -1.60 -9.75
CA TRP A 79 -8.65 -0.63 -10.84
C TRP A 79 -7.25 -0.55 -11.47
N TYR A 80 -6.20 -0.65 -10.67
CA TYR A 80 -4.82 -0.70 -11.16
C TYR A 80 -4.50 -1.94 -11.97
N ILE A 81 -4.94 -3.13 -11.53
CA ILE A 81 -4.76 -4.36 -12.32
C ILE A 81 -5.46 -4.23 -13.68
N TRP A 82 -6.66 -3.66 -13.69
CA TRP A 82 -7.35 -3.34 -14.95
C TRP A 82 -6.54 -2.34 -15.80
N GLY A 83 -6.03 -1.26 -15.21
CA GLY A 83 -5.20 -0.27 -15.90
C GLY A 83 -3.90 -0.83 -16.47
N ILE A 84 -3.28 -1.82 -15.83
CA ILE A 84 -2.12 -2.55 -16.38
C ILE A 84 -2.53 -3.35 -17.62
N ARG A 85 -3.66 -4.07 -17.56
CA ARG A 85 -4.14 -4.90 -18.69
C ARG A 85 -4.46 -4.05 -19.92
N GLU A 86 -5.07 -2.90 -19.70
CA GLU A 86 -5.44 -1.94 -20.76
C GLU A 86 -4.28 -0.99 -21.14
N GLU A 87 -3.09 -1.20 -20.57
CA GLU A 87 -1.89 -0.36 -20.77
C GLU A 87 -2.14 1.16 -20.61
N LYS A 88 -3.07 1.54 -19.72
CA LYS A 88 -3.46 2.96 -19.51
C LYS A 88 -2.48 3.67 -18.58
N SER A 89 -1.56 4.42 -19.16
CA SER A 89 -0.50 5.15 -18.43
C SER A 89 -1.04 6.08 -17.33
N LEU A 90 -2.13 6.80 -17.58
CA LEU A 90 -2.77 7.70 -16.61
C LEU A 90 -3.33 6.96 -15.38
N VAL A 91 -3.89 5.76 -15.59
CA VAL A 91 -4.42 4.94 -14.50
C VAL A 91 -3.30 4.47 -13.59
N VAL A 92 -2.20 3.98 -14.17
CA VAL A 92 -1.01 3.54 -13.44
C VAL A 92 -0.41 4.71 -12.64
N LEU A 93 -0.32 5.92 -13.24
CA LEU A 93 0.16 7.11 -12.54
C LEU A 93 -0.73 7.51 -11.36
N SER A 94 -2.04 7.58 -11.58
CA SER A 94 -3.02 7.91 -10.54
C SER A 94 -2.88 6.93 -9.37
N TRP A 95 -2.77 5.64 -9.68
CA TRP A 95 -2.56 4.60 -8.68
C TRP A 95 -1.25 4.78 -7.89
N VAL A 96 -0.14 5.10 -8.56
CA VAL A 96 1.15 5.35 -7.88
C VAL A 96 1.03 6.50 -6.89
N VAL A 97 0.37 7.60 -7.28
CA VAL A 97 0.18 8.77 -6.39
C VAL A 97 -0.69 8.41 -5.19
N VAL A 98 -1.86 7.81 -5.41
CA VAL A 98 -2.78 7.42 -4.33
C VAL A 98 -2.12 6.43 -3.38
N THR A 99 -1.45 5.40 -3.91
CA THR A 99 -0.80 4.36 -3.11
C THR A 99 0.42 4.90 -2.36
N ALA A 100 1.20 5.81 -2.95
CA ALA A 100 2.32 6.46 -2.26
C ALA A 100 1.85 7.35 -1.10
N MET A 101 0.77 8.11 -1.29
CA MET A 101 0.14 8.89 -0.21
C MET A 101 -0.36 7.99 0.91
N TRP A 102 -1.05 6.90 0.55
CA TRP A 102 -1.53 5.90 1.52
C TRP A 102 -0.38 5.26 2.31
N LEU A 103 0.71 4.88 1.62
CA LEU A 103 1.89 4.32 2.26
C LEU A 103 2.55 5.33 3.22
N GLY A 104 2.63 6.61 2.82
CA GLY A 104 3.15 7.68 3.68
C GLY A 104 2.30 7.89 4.94
N GLN A 105 0.98 7.90 4.80
CA GLN A 105 0.07 7.97 5.95
C GLN A 105 0.22 6.76 6.88
N THR A 106 0.32 5.57 6.31
CA THR A 106 0.52 4.30 7.05
C THR A 106 1.83 4.31 7.83
N PHE A 107 2.90 4.84 7.25
CA PHE A 107 4.20 5.00 7.92
C PHE A 107 4.10 5.90 9.15
N VAL A 108 3.45 7.06 9.02
CA VAL A 108 3.27 7.99 10.15
C VAL A 108 2.41 7.37 11.23
N LEU A 109 1.31 6.70 10.86
CA LEU A 109 0.44 5.99 11.81
C LEU A 109 1.18 4.88 12.56
N LEU A 110 2.03 4.12 11.87
CA LEU A 110 2.87 3.08 12.49
C LEU A 110 3.76 3.68 13.58
N ILE A 111 4.43 4.82 13.30
CA ILE A 111 5.26 5.52 14.30
C ILE A 111 4.43 5.95 15.51
N VAL A 112 3.28 6.58 15.27
CA VAL A 112 2.38 7.04 16.35
C VAL A 112 1.92 5.87 17.22
N LEU A 113 1.48 4.76 16.62
CA LEU A 113 1.05 3.57 17.34
C LEU A 113 2.19 2.98 18.18
N ILE A 114 3.39 2.86 17.62
CA ILE A 114 4.57 2.34 18.31
C ILE A 114 4.95 3.22 19.51
N CYS A 115 4.84 4.55 19.38
CA CYS A 115 5.06 5.48 20.48
C CYS A 115 3.99 5.33 21.58
N MET A 116 2.71 5.26 21.20
CA MET A 116 1.59 5.14 22.15
C MET A 116 1.65 3.86 22.99
N TYR A 117 2.03 2.74 22.38
CA TYR A 117 2.06 1.44 23.06
C TYR A 117 3.42 1.11 23.72
N SER A 118 4.45 1.94 23.54
CA SER A 118 5.81 1.70 24.06
C SER A 118 5.88 1.39 25.56
N SER A 119 4.97 1.95 26.37
CA SER A 119 4.91 1.75 27.82
C SER A 119 4.03 0.58 28.27
N ARG A 120 3.24 -0.02 27.36
CA ARG A 120 2.22 -1.03 27.67
C ARG A 120 2.64 -2.44 27.26
N VAL A 121 3.47 -2.59 26.23
CA VAL A 121 3.89 -3.88 25.69
C VAL A 121 5.29 -4.27 26.14
N LYS A 122 5.58 -5.59 26.22
CA LYS A 122 6.93 -6.09 26.49
C LYS A 122 7.89 -5.57 25.44
N PHE A 123 9.08 -5.15 25.87
CA PHE A 123 10.14 -4.61 24.99
C PHE A 123 10.42 -5.49 23.77
N VAL A 124 10.43 -6.82 23.95
CA VAL A 124 10.67 -7.78 22.87
C VAL A 124 9.57 -7.73 21.79
N SER A 125 8.29 -7.69 22.19
CA SER A 125 7.17 -7.59 21.25
C SER A 125 7.19 -6.26 20.52
N TRP A 126 7.49 -5.16 21.22
CA TRP A 126 7.65 -3.84 20.65
C TRP A 126 8.75 -3.80 19.57
N LEU A 127 9.93 -4.34 19.89
CA LEU A 127 11.08 -4.37 18.98
C LEU A 127 10.79 -5.21 17.73
N LEU A 128 10.19 -6.39 17.90
CA LEU A 128 9.81 -7.26 16.79
C LEU A 128 8.78 -6.59 15.87
N SER A 129 7.74 -5.97 16.43
CA SER A 129 6.73 -5.24 15.65
C SER A 129 7.34 -4.08 14.87
N PHE A 130 8.30 -3.34 15.44
CA PHE A 130 9.00 -2.27 14.74
C PHE A 130 9.83 -2.78 13.56
N ILE A 131 10.63 -3.84 13.77
CA ILE A 131 11.47 -4.43 12.72
C ILE A 131 10.60 -4.97 11.57
N PHE A 132 9.56 -5.75 11.87
CA PHE A 132 8.66 -6.27 10.84
C PHE A 132 7.90 -5.16 10.13
N GLY A 133 7.50 -4.11 10.86
CA GLY A 133 6.87 -2.93 10.28
C GLY A 133 7.77 -2.25 9.25
N ILE A 134 9.04 -2.00 9.58
CA ILE A 134 10.00 -1.41 8.63
C ILE A 134 10.21 -2.30 7.41
N ILE A 135 10.40 -3.60 7.60
CA ILE A 135 10.60 -4.54 6.50
C ILE A 135 9.39 -4.53 5.56
N ALA A 136 8.18 -4.59 6.11
CA ALA A 136 6.95 -4.51 5.32
C ALA A 136 6.87 -3.19 4.54
N MET A 137 7.19 -2.06 5.16
CA MET A 137 7.19 -0.75 4.51
C MET A 137 8.19 -0.68 3.34
N ILE A 138 9.38 -1.26 3.48
CA ILE A 138 10.37 -1.33 2.39
C ILE A 138 9.85 -2.17 1.22
N ILE A 139 9.22 -3.31 1.50
CA ILE A 139 8.63 -4.18 0.47
C ILE A 139 7.50 -3.45 -0.28
N LEU A 140 6.61 -2.79 0.44
CA LEU A 140 5.51 -2.03 -0.16
C LEU A 140 6.03 -0.84 -0.98
N LEU A 141 7.06 -0.13 -0.48
CA LEU A 141 7.72 0.94 -1.23
C LEU A 141 8.33 0.42 -2.53
N TYR A 142 8.97 -0.75 -2.50
CA TYR A 142 9.50 -1.38 -3.70
C TYR A 142 8.40 -1.69 -4.72
N ILE A 143 7.24 -2.20 -4.30
CA ILE A 143 6.10 -2.45 -5.19
C ILE A 143 5.61 -1.15 -5.85
N VAL A 144 5.52 -0.05 -5.09
CA VAL A 144 5.15 1.27 -5.64
C VAL A 144 6.18 1.74 -6.67
N LEU A 145 7.48 1.54 -6.40
CA LEU A 145 8.54 1.85 -7.36
C LEU A 145 8.43 1.02 -8.64
N VAL A 146 8.09 -0.26 -8.55
CA VAL A 146 7.83 -1.11 -9.72
C VAL A 146 6.66 -0.57 -10.55
N GLY A 147 5.56 -0.16 -9.92
CA GLY A 147 4.45 0.51 -10.60
C GLY A 147 4.86 1.82 -11.28
N CYS A 148 5.70 2.62 -10.62
CA CYS A 148 6.28 3.82 -11.21
C CYS A 148 7.20 3.52 -12.41
N GLY A 149 8.00 2.46 -12.33
CA GLY A 149 8.84 2.00 -13.45
C GLY A 149 8.00 1.58 -14.64
N PHE A 150 6.93 0.83 -14.40
CA PHE A 150 5.99 0.42 -15.45
C PHE A 150 5.28 1.62 -16.10
N TRP A 151 4.86 2.62 -15.31
CA TRP A 151 4.31 3.87 -15.86
C TRP A 151 5.30 4.59 -16.80
N LEU A 152 6.57 4.68 -16.41
CA LEU A 152 7.60 5.30 -17.24
C LEU A 152 7.82 4.54 -18.56
N GLU A 153 7.68 3.22 -18.54
CA GLU A 153 7.74 2.37 -19.74
C GLU A 153 6.57 2.66 -20.69
N LEU A 154 5.33 2.69 -20.18
CA LEU A 154 4.14 3.01 -20.97
C LEU A 154 4.21 4.41 -21.58
N LYS A 155 4.61 5.41 -20.79
CA LYS A 155 4.80 6.79 -21.25
C LYS A 155 5.89 6.90 -22.34
N GLY A 156 6.90 6.03 -22.28
CA GLY A 156 7.94 5.95 -23.31
C GLY A 156 7.38 5.45 -24.64
N ARG A 157 6.53 4.41 -24.60
CA ARG A 157 5.89 3.82 -25.79
C ARG A 157 4.93 4.79 -26.49
N GLU A 158 4.05 5.46 -25.73
CA GLU A 158 3.11 6.46 -26.28
C GLU A 158 3.81 7.57 -27.09
N LYS A 159 4.96 8.06 -26.59
CA LYS A 159 5.74 9.09 -27.28
C LYS A 159 6.32 8.63 -28.61
N VAL A 160 6.81 7.39 -28.69
CA VAL A 160 7.35 6.82 -29.93
C VAL A 160 6.26 6.65 -30.99
N THR A 161 5.08 6.17 -30.59
CA THR A 161 3.94 6.02 -31.50
C THR A 161 3.46 7.36 -32.06
N THR A 162 3.47 8.42 -31.24
CA THR A 162 3.04 9.76 -31.67
C THR A 162 3.98 10.36 -32.72
N ILE A 163 5.29 10.12 -32.62
CA ILE A 163 6.29 10.61 -33.57
C ILE A 163 6.13 9.92 -34.94
N ASN A 164 5.91 8.60 -34.95
CA ASN A 164 5.74 7.83 -36.19
C ASN A 164 4.47 8.18 -36.98
N ILE A 165 3.47 8.81 -36.37
CA ILE A 165 2.23 9.25 -37.07
C ILE A 165 2.44 10.62 -37.74
N GLN A 166 3.45 11.39 -37.32
CA GLN A 166 3.74 12.73 -37.84
C GLN A 166 4.80 12.76 -38.95
N THR A 167 5.44 11.62 -39.23
CA THR A 167 6.37 11.39 -40.37
C THR A 167 5.68 10.59 -41.46
#